data_AF-A0A433N9Z4-F1
#
_entry.id   AF-A0A433N9Z4-F1
#
_cell.length_a   1.000
_cell.length_b   1.000
_cell.length_c   1.000
_cell.angle_alpha   90.00
_cell.angle_beta   90.00
_cell.angle_gamma   90.00
#
_symmetry.space_group_name_H-M   'P 1'
#
loop_
_entity.id
_entity.type
_entity.pdbx_description
1 polymer ?
#
loop_
_entity_poly.entity_id
_entity_poly.type
_entity_poly.pdbx_seq_one_letter_code
_entity_poly.pdbx_strand_id
1 'polypeptide(L)'
;MPKILFVPVGGSFQPIVTAIRSLQPDRIIFIASDGEKGSKSQVIGEGTPCEVRRGAEVIERLPNIPTQLGLGDRFQEQRDLILVQNPDDLSECYPKIHAFIRNLQQQASHEIMADYTGGTKTLSAALVMAAVDCGISLYLTIAARDNLVKVERGELTQRVDTSFRRYSN
;
A
#
# COMPACT_ATOMS: atom_id res chain seq x y z
N MET A 1 6.37 -7.69 18.47
CA MET A 1 5.35 -8.52 17.78
C MET A 1 5.58 -8.36 16.29
N PRO A 2 5.40 -9.41 15.46
CA PRO A 2 5.61 -9.26 14.02
C PRO A 2 4.64 -8.22 13.43
N LYS A 3 5.16 -7.34 12.57
CA LYS A 3 4.42 -6.25 11.94
C LYS A 3 3.96 -6.64 10.54
N ILE A 4 2.67 -6.48 10.26
CA ILE A 4 2.07 -6.67 8.94
C ILE A 4 1.62 -5.31 8.41
N LEU A 5 2.11 -4.93 7.23
CA LEU A 5 1.72 -3.69 6.57
C LEU A 5 0.85 -3.97 5.34
N PHE A 6 -0.33 -3.37 5.29
CA PHE A 6 -1.17 -3.31 4.09
C PHE A 6 -0.82 -2.08 3.27
N VAL A 7 -0.58 -2.25 1.97
CA VAL A 7 -0.28 -1.14 1.04
C VAL A 7 -1.04 -1.30 -0.28
N PRO A 8 -1.82 -0.30 -0.73
CA PRO A 8 -2.43 -0.28 -2.03
C PRO A 8 -1.43 0.19 -3.08
N VAL A 9 -1.41 -0.48 -4.23
CA VAL A 9 -0.47 -0.21 -5.32
C VAL A 9 -1.16 0.61 -6.41
N GLY A 10 -0.61 1.79 -6.69
CA GLY A 10 -1.11 2.72 -7.71
C GLY A 10 -0.12 2.90 -8.86
N GLY A 11 -0.27 3.97 -9.64
CA GLY A 11 0.58 4.25 -10.80
C GLY A 11 2.04 4.62 -10.47
N SER A 12 2.36 4.91 -9.21
CA SER A 12 3.72 5.18 -8.73
C SER A 12 4.04 4.28 -7.55
N PHE A 13 5.17 3.58 -7.64
CA PHE A 13 5.63 2.63 -6.62
C PHE A 13 6.52 3.28 -5.56
N GLN A 14 7.14 4.43 -5.87
CA GLN A 14 8.16 5.06 -5.03
C GLN A 14 7.65 5.36 -3.61
N PRO A 15 6.46 5.96 -3.41
CA PRO A 15 5.96 6.22 -2.06
C PRO A 15 5.70 4.95 -1.25
N ILE A 16 5.35 3.85 -1.92
CA ILE A 16 5.12 2.54 -1.29
C ILE A 16 6.45 1.96 -0.80
N VAL A 17 7.51 2.05 -1.63
CA VAL A 17 8.86 1.64 -1.24
C VAL A 17 9.36 2.47 -0.06
N THR A 18 9.10 3.79 -0.06
CA THR A 18 9.42 4.66 1.07
C THR A 18 8.70 4.25 2.34
N ALA A 19 7.38 4.02 2.27
CA ALA A 19 6.58 3.56 3.41
C ALA A 19 7.12 2.25 4.00
N ILE A 20 7.43 1.26 3.16
CA ILE A 20 7.94 -0.03 3.60
C ILE A 20 9.32 0.11 4.25
N ARG A 21 10.22 0.91 3.65
CA ARG A 21 11.55 1.16 4.23
C ARG A 21 11.50 1.93 5.54
N SER A 22 10.55 2.85 5.68
CA SER A 22 10.37 3.63 6.92
C SER A 22 9.78 2.76 8.04
N LEU A 23 8.74 2.00 7.74
CA LEU A 23 8.00 1.23 8.74
C LEU A 23 8.65 -0.13 9.07
N GLN A 24 9.54 -0.64 8.21
CA GLN A 24 10.24 -1.93 8.36
C GLN A 24 9.29 -3.06 8.82
N PRO A 25 8.20 -3.36 8.08
CA PRO A 25 7.30 -4.45 8.43
C PRO A 25 7.96 -5.82 8.19
N ASP A 26 7.55 -6.82 8.95
CA ASP A 26 8.03 -8.20 8.77
C ASP A 26 7.33 -8.90 7.60
N ARG A 27 6.10 -8.48 7.29
CA ARG A 27 5.29 -8.96 6.16
C ARG A 27 4.51 -7.82 5.53
N ILE A 28 4.41 -7.84 4.20
CA ILE A 28 3.69 -6.84 3.42
C ILE A 28 2.54 -7.52 2.70
N ILE A 29 1.34 -6.93 2.78
CA ILE A 29 0.17 -7.32 1.99
C ILE A 29 -0.07 -6.23 0.95
N PHE A 30 0.18 -6.55 -0.31
CA PHE A 30 -0.09 -5.64 -1.42
C PHE A 30 -1.56 -5.73 -1.82
N ILE A 31 -2.18 -4.60 -2.13
CA ILE A 31 -3.52 -4.53 -2.70
C ILE A 31 -3.38 -3.95 -4.11
N ALA A 32 -3.62 -4.75 -5.14
CA ALA A 32 -3.38 -4.35 -6.52
C ALA A 32 -4.60 -4.62 -7.40
N SER A 33 -4.78 -3.77 -8.42
CA SER A 33 -5.78 -4.01 -9.45
C SER A 33 -5.27 -4.97 -10.52
N ASP A 34 -6.17 -5.81 -11.00
CA ASP A 34 -5.95 -6.68 -12.15
C ASP A 34 -6.24 -5.95 -13.47
N GLY A 35 -6.05 -6.65 -14.59
CA GLY A 35 -6.26 -6.14 -15.94
C GLY A 35 -5.01 -5.49 -16.54
N GLU A 36 -5.10 -5.14 -17.83
CA GLU A 36 -3.97 -4.64 -18.62
C GLU A 36 -3.37 -3.33 -18.07
N LYS A 37 -4.23 -2.47 -17.50
CA LYS A 37 -3.84 -1.21 -16.84
C LYS A 37 -3.78 -1.34 -15.31
N GLY A 38 -3.91 -2.57 -14.79
CA GLY A 38 -3.88 -2.86 -13.37
C GLY A 38 -2.49 -2.68 -12.77
N SER A 39 -2.43 -2.48 -11.46
CA SER A 39 -1.16 -2.37 -10.73
C SER A 39 -0.53 -3.73 -10.38
N LYS A 40 -1.18 -4.86 -10.70
CA LYS A 40 -0.69 -6.22 -10.47
C LYS A 40 0.73 -6.45 -10.98
N SER A 41 1.06 -5.93 -12.17
CA SER A 41 2.39 -6.07 -12.76
C SER A 41 3.49 -5.45 -11.90
N GLN A 42 3.21 -4.39 -11.15
CA GLN A 42 4.19 -3.80 -10.24
C GLN A 42 4.47 -4.65 -9.00
N VAL A 43 3.64 -5.66 -8.72
CA VAL A 43 3.86 -6.60 -7.59
C VAL A 43 4.45 -7.92 -8.07
N ILE A 44 3.86 -8.53 -9.10
CA ILE A 44 4.23 -9.88 -9.56
C ILE A 44 4.69 -9.95 -11.02
N GLY A 45 4.75 -8.82 -11.71
CA GLY A 45 5.24 -8.78 -13.10
C GLY A 45 6.72 -9.10 -13.18
N GLU A 46 7.10 -9.85 -14.21
CA GLU A 46 8.49 -10.18 -14.51
C GLU A 46 9.24 -8.99 -15.14
N GLY A 47 10.58 -9.07 -15.14
CA GLY A 47 11.44 -8.05 -15.75
C GLY A 47 11.43 -6.75 -14.94
N THR A 48 11.06 -5.64 -15.60
CA THR A 48 11.10 -4.29 -15.00
C THR A 48 9.77 -3.53 -15.16
N PRO A 49 8.68 -3.96 -14.50
CA PRO A 49 7.34 -3.38 -14.66
C PRO A 49 7.15 -2.03 -13.98
N CYS A 50 8.03 -1.66 -13.04
CA CYS A 50 7.93 -0.39 -12.33
C CYS A 50 8.62 0.72 -13.14
N GLU A 51 7.87 1.76 -13.49
CA GLU A 51 8.37 2.86 -14.32
C GLU A 51 8.56 4.14 -13.50
N VAL A 52 9.76 4.72 -13.56
CA VAL A 52 9.99 6.09 -13.09
C VAL A 52 9.68 7.01 -14.25
N ARG A 53 8.74 7.95 -14.06
CA ARG A 53 8.33 8.89 -15.11
C ARG A 53 8.67 10.32 -14.77
N ARG A 54 8.99 11.11 -15.81
CA ARG A 54 9.04 12.57 -15.76
C ARG A 54 8.02 13.11 -16.76
N GLY A 55 6.82 13.44 -16.27
CA GLY A 55 5.69 13.70 -17.15
C GLY A 55 5.27 12.43 -17.89
N ALA A 56 5.20 12.50 -19.23
CA ALA A 56 4.83 11.35 -20.06
C ALA A 56 5.99 10.37 -20.30
N GLU A 57 7.24 10.84 -20.16
CA GLU A 57 8.45 10.09 -20.49
C GLU A 57 8.83 9.11 -19.38
N VAL A 58 9.17 7.87 -19.75
CA VAL A 58 9.76 6.87 -18.86
C VAL A 58 11.27 7.09 -18.84
N ILE A 59 11.80 7.47 -17.69
CA ILE A 59 13.24 7.76 -17.53
C ILE A 59 14.02 6.55 -17.00
N GLU A 60 13.34 5.62 -16.34
CA GLU A 60 13.94 4.42 -15.77
C GLU A 60 12.88 3.33 -15.60
N ARG A 61 13.31 2.07 -15.72
CA ARG A 61 12.49 0.90 -15.41
C ARG A 61 13.19 0.06 -14.36
N LEU A 62 12.43 -0.35 -13.35
CA LEU A 62 12.90 -1.14 -12.23
C LEU A 62 12.09 -2.44 -12.09
N PRO A 63 12.66 -3.47 -11.44
CA PRO A 63 11.94 -4.70 -11.10
C PRO A 63 10.64 -4.45 -10.33
N ASN A 64 9.81 -5.49 -10.16
CA ASN A 64 8.63 -5.38 -9.30
C ASN A 64 9.01 -5.02 -7.84
N ILE A 65 8.03 -4.49 -7.10
CA ILE A 65 8.23 -3.96 -5.75
C ILE A 65 8.84 -5.01 -4.79
N PRO A 66 8.35 -6.27 -4.72
CA PRO A 66 8.99 -7.31 -3.90
C PRO A 66 10.47 -7.55 -4.22
N THR A 67 10.84 -7.53 -5.51
CA THR A 67 12.24 -7.69 -5.95
C THR A 67 13.10 -6.50 -5.54
N GLN A 68 12.60 -5.27 -5.75
CA GLN A 68 13.28 -4.05 -5.34
C GLN A 68 13.55 -3.98 -3.82
N LEU A 69 12.68 -4.60 -3.03
CA LEU A 69 12.78 -4.68 -1.57
C LEU A 69 13.55 -5.89 -1.05
N GLY A 70 14.00 -6.79 -1.94
CA GLY A 70 14.70 -8.01 -1.54
C GLY A 70 13.84 -8.91 -0.64
N LEU A 71 12.55 -9.05 -0.94
CA LEU A 71 11.66 -9.88 -0.12
C LEU A 71 11.96 -11.37 -0.28
N GLY A 72 12.31 -11.82 -1.49
CA GLY A 72 12.57 -13.24 -1.79
C GLY A 72 11.42 -14.12 -1.31
N ASP A 73 11.74 -15.25 -0.68
CA ASP A 73 10.76 -16.23 -0.16
C ASP A 73 9.84 -15.68 0.95
N ARG A 74 10.14 -14.49 1.49
CA ARG A 74 9.25 -13.82 2.46
C ARG A 74 7.97 -13.30 1.82
N PHE A 75 7.95 -13.10 0.50
CA PHE A 75 6.75 -12.73 -0.24
C PHE A 75 6.19 -13.96 -0.97
N GLN A 76 4.91 -14.23 -0.77
CA GLN A 76 4.18 -15.31 -1.44
C GLN A 76 2.87 -14.76 -2.00
N GLU A 77 2.68 -14.78 -3.32
CA GLU A 77 1.53 -14.15 -4.00
C GLU A 77 0.19 -14.55 -3.39
N GLN A 78 -0.06 -15.85 -3.22
CA GLN A 78 -1.34 -16.39 -2.73
C GLN A 78 -1.64 -15.96 -1.28
N ARG A 79 -0.60 -15.52 -0.56
CA ARG A 79 -0.65 -15.16 0.84
C ARG A 79 -0.59 -13.64 1.05
N ASP A 80 0.05 -12.90 0.15
CA ASP A 80 0.51 -11.53 0.37
C ASP A 80 0.01 -10.54 -0.70
N LEU A 81 -0.89 -10.98 -1.58
CA LEU A 81 -1.52 -10.15 -2.60
C LEU A 81 -3.04 -10.25 -2.53
N ILE A 82 -3.69 -9.10 -2.38
CA ILE A 82 -5.14 -8.94 -2.58
C ILE A 82 -5.36 -8.37 -3.96
N LEU A 83 -5.99 -9.15 -4.84
CA LEU A 83 -6.39 -8.71 -6.18
C LEU A 83 -7.82 -8.18 -6.21
N VAL A 84 -7.97 -6.97 -6.73
CA VAL A 84 -9.26 -6.35 -7.07
C VAL A 84 -9.38 -6.24 -8.58
N GLN A 85 -10.58 -6.49 -9.12
CA GLN A 85 -10.87 -6.40 -10.55
C GLN A 85 -11.12 -4.95 -10.94
N ASN A 86 -11.91 -4.22 -10.16
CA ASN A 86 -12.14 -2.80 -10.33
C ASN A 86 -11.67 -2.01 -9.10
N PRO A 87 -10.50 -1.34 -9.15
CA PRO A 87 -10.00 -0.55 -8.01
C PRO A 87 -10.85 0.71 -7.73
N ASP A 88 -11.77 1.08 -8.61
CA ASP A 88 -12.70 2.19 -8.43
C ASP A 88 -14.07 1.74 -7.90
N ASP A 89 -14.25 0.44 -7.64
CA ASP A 89 -15.44 -0.13 -6.99
C ASP A 89 -15.21 -0.32 -5.49
N LEU A 90 -15.78 0.57 -4.69
CA LEU A 90 -15.70 0.50 -3.23
C LEU A 90 -16.36 -0.77 -2.67
N SER A 91 -17.46 -1.22 -3.29
CA SER A 91 -18.22 -2.41 -2.88
C SER A 91 -17.45 -3.70 -3.13
N GLU A 92 -16.50 -3.69 -4.07
CA GLU A 92 -15.54 -4.78 -4.23
C GLU A 92 -14.36 -4.65 -3.25
N CYS A 93 -13.75 -3.47 -3.18
CA CYS A 93 -12.49 -3.26 -2.49
C CYS A 93 -12.60 -3.43 -0.97
N TYR A 94 -13.57 -2.75 -0.35
CA TYR A 94 -13.74 -2.73 1.10
C TYR A 94 -13.92 -4.12 1.71
N PRO A 95 -14.90 -4.97 1.29
CA PRO A 95 -15.13 -6.25 1.95
C PRO A 95 -13.94 -7.20 1.81
N LYS A 96 -13.22 -7.18 0.68
CA LYS A 96 -12.00 -7.98 0.48
C LYS A 96 -10.90 -7.60 1.48
N ILE A 97 -10.61 -6.31 1.61
CA ILE A 97 -9.58 -5.80 2.53
C ILE A 97 -9.99 -6.07 3.98
N HIS A 98 -11.24 -5.73 4.34
CA HIS A 98 -11.77 -5.94 5.68
C HIS A 98 -11.73 -7.41 6.10
N ALA A 99 -12.22 -8.33 5.26
CA ALA A 99 -12.19 -9.76 5.56
C ALA A 99 -10.74 -10.27 5.76
N PHE A 100 -9.79 -9.80 4.96
CA PHE A 100 -8.39 -10.18 5.10
C PHE A 100 -7.81 -9.72 6.44
N ILE A 101 -8.04 -8.45 6.83
CA ILE A 101 -7.59 -7.92 8.12
C ILE A 101 -8.20 -8.72 9.28
N ARG A 102 -9.51 -8.99 9.23
CA ARG A 102 -10.22 -9.76 10.27
C ARG A 102 -9.67 -11.18 10.40
N ASN A 103 -9.37 -11.85 9.29
CA ASN A 103 -8.79 -13.18 9.29
C ASN A 103 -7.39 -13.18 9.95
N LEU A 104 -6.55 -12.16 9.67
CA LEU A 104 -5.26 -12.03 10.34
C LEU A 104 -5.39 -11.73 11.84
N GLN A 105 -6.38 -10.93 12.24
CA GLN A 105 -6.65 -10.63 13.66
C GLN A 105 -7.11 -11.86 14.46
N GLN A 106 -7.69 -12.87 13.80
CA GLN A 106 -8.08 -14.15 14.42
C GLN A 106 -6.90 -15.12 14.61
N GLN A 107 -5.78 -14.87 13.92
CA GLN A 107 -4.57 -15.69 14.02
C GLN A 107 -3.70 -15.22 15.21
N ALA A 108 -2.46 -15.71 15.28
CA ALA A 108 -1.48 -15.28 16.27
C ALA A 108 -1.37 -13.74 16.38
N SER A 109 -0.77 -13.28 17.48
CA SER A 109 -0.71 -11.85 17.78
C SER A 109 0.26 -11.11 16.85
N HIS A 110 -0.28 -10.35 15.89
CA HIS A 110 0.45 -9.49 14.96
C HIS A 110 0.10 -8.03 15.20
N GLU A 111 1.07 -7.13 15.02
CA GLU A 111 0.78 -5.71 14.88
C GLU A 111 0.39 -5.44 13.42
N ILE A 112 -0.86 -5.06 13.19
CA ILE A 112 -1.35 -4.77 11.84
C ILE A 112 -1.39 -3.25 11.64
N MET A 113 -0.89 -2.81 10.49
CA MET A 113 -0.85 -1.42 10.07
C MET A 113 -1.19 -1.31 8.59
N ALA A 114 -1.61 -0.13 8.17
CA ALA A 114 -1.95 0.19 6.79
C ALA A 114 -1.33 1.52 6.39
N ASP A 115 -0.72 1.60 5.21
CA ASP A 115 -0.33 2.86 4.56
C ASP A 115 -1.19 3.04 3.31
N TYR A 116 -1.89 4.18 3.20
CA TYR A 116 -2.84 4.44 2.12
C TYR A 116 -2.32 5.47 1.11
N THR A 117 -1.00 5.58 0.95
CA THR A 117 -0.39 6.55 0.03
C THR A 117 -0.70 6.25 -1.43
N GLY A 118 -0.73 4.96 -1.79
CA GLY A 118 -0.86 4.49 -3.16
C GLY A 118 -2.28 4.10 -3.55
N GLY A 119 -2.42 3.45 -4.71
CA GLY A 119 -3.72 3.01 -5.24
C GLY A 119 -4.56 4.13 -5.83
N THR A 120 -5.78 3.78 -6.27
CA THR A 120 -6.80 4.76 -6.63
C THR A 120 -7.35 5.41 -5.36
N LYS A 121 -8.11 6.51 -5.52
CA LYS A 121 -8.78 7.17 -4.39
C LYS A 121 -9.76 6.21 -3.71
N THR A 122 -10.50 5.44 -4.50
CA THR A 122 -11.45 4.45 -3.98
C THR A 122 -10.74 3.32 -3.24
N LEU A 123 -9.63 2.79 -3.78
CA LEU A 123 -8.86 1.73 -3.11
C LEU A 123 -8.23 2.22 -1.81
N SER A 124 -7.72 3.46 -1.79
CA SER A 124 -7.23 4.11 -0.58
C SER A 124 -8.33 4.28 0.47
N ALA A 125 -9.51 4.77 0.05
CA ALA A 125 -10.65 4.95 0.94
C ALA A 125 -11.13 3.61 1.51
N ALA A 126 -11.19 2.56 0.69
CA ALA A 126 -11.53 1.21 1.12
C ALA A 126 -10.58 0.69 2.22
N LEU A 127 -9.27 0.89 2.04
CA LEU A 127 -8.27 0.53 3.04
C LEU A 127 -8.41 1.34 4.33
N VAL A 128 -8.61 2.65 4.23
CA VAL A 128 -8.82 3.53 5.40
C VAL A 128 -10.06 3.10 6.17
N MET A 129 -11.19 2.86 5.49
CA MET A 129 -12.42 2.39 6.13
C MET A 129 -12.20 1.06 6.85
N ALA A 130 -11.67 0.06 6.14
CA ALA A 130 -11.38 -1.24 6.74
C ALA A 130 -10.42 -1.15 7.92
N ALA A 131 -9.41 -0.28 7.83
CA ALA A 131 -8.45 -0.05 8.89
C ALA A 131 -9.08 0.57 10.14
N VAL A 132 -9.91 1.61 9.95
CA VAL A 132 -10.64 2.28 11.02
C VAL A 132 -11.60 1.30 11.71
N ASP A 133 -12.37 0.52 10.94
CA ASP A 133 -13.34 -0.44 11.48
C ASP A 133 -12.64 -1.53 12.30
N CYS A 134 -11.53 -2.07 11.78
CA CYS A 134 -10.73 -3.09 12.45
C CYS A 134 -9.83 -2.54 13.59
N GLY A 135 -9.73 -1.21 13.74
CA GLY A 135 -8.93 -0.57 14.78
C GLY A 135 -7.40 -0.73 14.59
N ILE A 136 -6.92 -0.82 13.35
CA ILE A 136 -5.48 -0.92 13.04
C ILE A 136 -4.89 0.46 12.76
N SER A 137 -3.56 0.60 12.89
CA SER A 137 -2.89 1.89 12.73
C SER A 137 -2.81 2.29 11.25
N LEU A 138 -3.08 3.57 10.96
CA LEU A 138 -2.97 4.16 9.63
C LEU A 138 -1.72 5.02 9.49
N TYR A 139 -1.12 4.98 8.30
CA TYR A 139 0.04 5.74 7.90
C TYR A 139 -0.19 6.38 6.52
N LEU A 140 0.51 7.48 6.27
CA LEU A 140 0.52 8.17 4.99
C LEU A 140 1.94 8.67 4.69
N THR A 141 2.40 8.42 3.48
CA THR A 141 3.66 8.92 2.94
C THR A 141 3.40 10.15 2.08
N ILE A 142 3.93 11.29 2.49
CA ILE A 142 3.77 12.57 1.79
C ILE A 142 5.11 12.99 1.18
N ALA A 143 5.07 13.58 0.00
CA ALA A 143 6.22 14.33 -0.51
C ALA A 143 6.48 15.53 0.42
N ALA A 144 7.72 15.69 0.87
CA ALA A 144 8.19 16.84 1.61
C ALA A 144 7.92 18.09 0.77
N ARG A 145 7.06 18.98 1.27
CA ARG A 145 6.78 20.26 0.63
C ARG A 145 7.71 21.31 1.22
N ASP A 146 8.97 21.30 0.81
CA ASP A 146 9.94 22.26 1.36
C ASP A 146 9.94 23.63 0.67
N ASN A 147 9.25 23.82 -0.47
CA ASN A 147 8.97 25.15 -1.03
C ASN A 147 7.92 25.13 -2.17
N LEU A 148 7.08 26.18 -2.25
CA LEU A 148 6.11 26.40 -3.35
C LEU A 148 6.76 26.63 -4.73
N VAL A 149 8.11 26.72 -4.79
CA VAL A 149 8.89 27.09 -5.98
C VAL A 149 9.71 25.91 -6.52
N LYS A 150 9.98 24.87 -5.72
CA LYS A 150 10.71 23.66 -6.15
C LYS A 150 10.51 22.53 -5.14
N VAL A 151 10.08 21.37 -5.61
CA VAL A 151 10.01 20.15 -4.81
C VAL A 151 11.42 19.58 -4.67
N GLU A 152 12.05 19.76 -3.52
CA GLU A 152 13.20 18.94 -3.12
C GLU A 152 12.70 17.55 -2.72
N ARG A 153 13.42 16.52 -3.17
CA ARG A 153 13.00 15.11 -3.08
C ARG A 153 13.18 14.58 -1.66
N GLY A 154 12.21 14.82 -0.79
CA GLY A 154 11.99 14.04 0.42
C GLY A 154 10.61 13.40 0.39
N GLU A 155 10.46 12.18 0.87
CA GLU A 155 9.16 11.59 1.20
C GLU A 155 9.19 11.20 2.68
N LEU A 156 8.11 11.48 3.40
CA LEU A 156 8.00 11.22 4.83
C LEU A 156 6.74 10.41 5.12
N THR A 157 6.91 9.27 5.78
CA THR A 157 5.81 8.43 6.27
C THR A 157 5.44 8.84 7.68
N GLN A 158 4.19 9.22 7.89
CA GLN A 158 3.65 9.66 9.17
C GLN A 158 2.44 8.83 9.58
N ARG A 159 2.25 8.64 10.89
CA ARG A 159 1.06 8.00 11.44
C ARG A 159 -0.12 8.97 11.40
N VAL A 160 -1.30 8.46 11.07
CA VAL A 160 -2.54 9.23 11.05
C VAL A 160 -3.26 9.09 12.39
N ASP A 161 -3.73 10.22 12.93
CA ASP A 161 -4.55 10.23 14.14
C ASP A 161 -5.96 9.75 13.81
N THR A 162 -6.31 8.57 14.35
CA THR A 162 -7.64 7.96 14.25
C THR A 162 -8.46 8.07 15.54
N SER A 163 -8.02 8.89 16.50
CA SER A 163 -8.70 9.09 17.79
C SER A 163 -10.11 9.67 17.64
N PHE A 164 -10.41 10.32 16.50
CA PHE A 164 -11.74 10.84 16.16
C PHE A 164 -12.86 9.79 16.25
N ARG A 165 -12.55 8.49 16.12
CA ARG A 165 -13.51 7.38 16.31
C ARG A 165 -14.10 7.33 17.72
N ARG A 166 -13.38 7.82 18.73
CA ARG A 166 -13.83 7.78 20.14
C ARG A 166 -14.97 8.75 20.46
N TYR A 167 -15.32 9.65 19.54
CA TYR A 167 -16.42 10.61 19.68
C TYR A 167 -17.76 10.09 19.13
N SER A 168 -17.84 8.82 18.73
CA SER A 168 -19.05 8.20 18.14
C SER A 168 -19.67 7.12 19.04
N ASN A 169 -19.72 7.38 20.36
CA ASN A 169 -20.52 6.60 21.32
C ASN A 169 -21.63 7.48 21.89
#